data_AF-A0A8H7UXC6-F1
#
_entry.id   AF-A0A8H7UXC6-F1
#
_cell.length_a   1.000
_cell.length_b   1.000
_cell.length_c   1.000
_cell.angle_alpha   90.00
_cell.angle_beta   90.00
_cell.angle_gamma   90.00
#
_symmetry.space_group_name_H-M   'P 1'
#
loop_
_entity.id
_entity.type
_entity.pdbx_description
1 polymer ?
#
loop_
_entity_poly.entity_id
_entity_poly.type
_entity_poly.pdbx_seq_one_letter_code
_entity_poly.pdbx_strand_id
1 'polypeptide(L)'
;MKGRFVPKQHLTHSTNPYIHKCCGCIHLRMGSALTCLIWAGISLYFAILSFQSRSPFYSFMDPTGLYIFGAINLILFGVSLGTLILIYLRSPMGMKAASFIINCVVFVLVVDMTVNTILFIVRREAYVSWCSQANAKLLHYALFLNDDPDKISEEDLYNCGRTWEDELKFSVLSTIVMIAVYLYLAISIFSYSVKLRFRIKHEIMGRMRGDMMGGMMLPPGPMSTI
;
A
#
# COMPACT_ATOMS: atom_id res chain seq x y z
N MET A 1 11.19 -15.59 54.68
CA MET A 1 10.59 -15.74 53.34
C MET A 1 10.85 -14.46 52.55
N LYS A 2 11.70 -14.54 51.52
CA LYS A 2 12.18 -13.39 50.73
C LYS A 2 11.25 -13.22 49.52
N GLY A 3 10.28 -12.33 49.63
CA GLY A 3 9.35 -12.00 48.55
C GLY A 3 10.09 -11.37 47.38
N ARG A 4 10.26 -12.12 46.31
CA ARG A 4 10.84 -11.64 45.05
C ARG A 4 9.77 -10.76 44.38
N PHE A 5 9.94 -9.45 44.45
CA PHE A 5 9.19 -8.50 43.63
C PHE A 5 9.56 -8.74 42.17
N VAL A 6 8.70 -9.46 41.46
CA VAL A 6 8.75 -9.54 40.00
C VAL A 6 8.28 -8.18 39.48
N PRO A 7 9.10 -7.41 38.73
CA PRO A 7 8.65 -6.16 38.17
C PRO A 7 7.49 -6.42 37.21
N LYS A 8 6.31 -5.87 37.53
CA LYS A 8 5.10 -5.79 36.68
C LYS A 8 5.34 -4.89 35.45
N GLN A 9 6.37 -5.16 34.66
CA GLN A 9 6.62 -4.43 33.41
C GLN A 9 6.11 -5.16 32.16
N HIS A 10 5.54 -6.36 32.31
CA HIS A 10 5.18 -7.21 31.17
C HIS A 10 3.68 -7.45 30.95
N LEU A 11 2.79 -6.69 31.59
CA LEU A 11 1.34 -6.91 31.48
C LEU A 11 0.48 -5.64 31.61
N THR A 12 0.94 -4.50 31.08
CA THR A 12 -0.03 -3.48 30.64
C THR A 12 -0.50 -3.87 29.24
N HIS A 13 -1.39 -4.87 29.18
CA HIS A 13 -2.35 -4.94 28.09
C HIS A 13 -3.15 -3.64 28.16
N SER A 14 -2.73 -2.66 27.37
CA SER A 14 -3.46 -1.41 27.23
C SER A 14 -4.86 -1.77 26.75
N THR A 15 -5.88 -1.36 27.49
CA THR A 15 -7.31 -1.44 27.17
C THR A 15 -7.70 -0.70 25.89
N ASN A 16 -6.74 -0.09 25.19
CA ASN A 16 -6.96 0.60 23.95
C ASN A 16 -6.82 -0.37 22.76
N PRO A 17 -7.90 -0.66 22.00
CA PRO A 17 -7.88 -1.64 20.91
C PRO A 17 -6.85 -1.32 19.82
N TYR A 18 -6.45 -0.06 19.67
CA TYR A 18 -5.40 0.38 18.72
C TYR A 18 -3.97 -0.09 19.06
N ILE A 19 -3.74 -0.67 20.26
CA ILE A 19 -2.40 -1.11 20.71
C ILE A 19 -2.23 -2.63 20.57
N HIS A 20 -3.31 -3.38 20.31
CA HIS A 20 -3.21 -4.80 19.99
C HIS A 20 -2.47 -4.99 18.65
N LYS A 21 -1.72 -6.08 18.54
CA LYS A 21 -0.85 -6.41 17.40
C LYS A 21 -1.69 -6.58 16.12
N CYS A 22 -2.02 -5.50 15.41
CA CYS A 22 -2.80 -5.55 14.15
C CYS A 22 -2.07 -6.20 12.96
N CYS A 23 -0.80 -6.59 13.10
CA CYS A 23 -0.05 -7.33 12.08
C CYS A 23 0.27 -8.77 12.54
N GLY A 24 -0.75 -9.63 12.64
CA GLY A 24 -0.59 -11.10 12.65
C GLY A 24 0.61 -11.64 13.46
N CYS A 25 0.68 -11.34 14.75
CA CYS A 25 1.76 -11.74 15.67
C CYS A 25 3.17 -11.17 15.42
N ILE A 26 3.42 -10.48 14.30
CA ILE A 26 4.71 -9.88 13.96
C ILE A 26 4.93 -8.57 14.73
N HIS A 27 6.18 -8.30 15.12
CA HIS A 27 6.55 -7.04 15.73
C HIS A 27 6.27 -5.87 14.78
N LEU A 28 5.47 -4.87 15.19
CA LEU A 28 4.99 -3.80 14.30
C LEU A 28 6.11 -3.08 13.51
N ARG A 29 7.32 -2.96 14.08
CA ARG A 29 8.46 -2.36 13.38
C ARG A 29 8.92 -3.20 12.18
N MET A 30 8.94 -4.52 12.34
CA MET A 30 9.33 -5.43 11.27
C MET A 30 8.22 -5.51 10.23
N GLY A 31 6.96 -5.55 10.68
CA GLY A 31 5.79 -5.49 9.80
C GLY A 31 5.79 -4.24 8.92
N SER A 32 5.99 -3.05 9.49
CA SER A 32 6.03 -1.81 8.71
C SER A 32 7.21 -1.75 7.73
N ALA A 33 8.38 -2.28 8.11
CA ALA A 33 9.54 -2.35 7.24
C ALA A 33 9.29 -3.30 6.05
N LEU A 34 8.74 -4.49 6.29
CA LEU A 34 8.37 -5.45 5.25
C LEU A 34 7.30 -4.87 4.31
N THR A 35 6.28 -4.20 4.86
CA THR A 35 5.28 -3.48 4.06
C THR A 35 5.92 -2.46 3.12
N CYS A 36 6.86 -1.65 3.62
CA CYS A 36 7.56 -0.67 2.79
C CYS A 36 8.37 -1.32 1.68
N LEU A 37 9.04 -2.45 1.94
CA LEU A 37 9.79 -3.20 0.93
C LEU A 37 8.88 -3.81 -0.14
N ILE A 38 7.76 -4.41 0.27
CA ILE A 38 6.77 -4.99 -0.63
C ILE A 38 6.20 -3.89 -1.53
N TRP A 39 5.82 -2.75 -0.97
CA TRP A 39 5.34 -1.62 -1.78
C TRP A 39 6.42 -1.04 -2.69
N ALA A 40 7.66 -0.90 -2.23
CA ALA A 40 8.74 -0.43 -3.09
C ALA A 40 8.91 -1.34 -4.32
N GLY A 41 8.95 -2.67 -4.10
CA GLY A 41 9.08 -3.63 -5.20
C GLY A 41 7.89 -3.61 -6.16
N ILE A 42 6.67 -3.69 -5.62
CA ILE A 42 5.44 -3.72 -6.42
C ILE A 42 5.23 -2.41 -7.18
N SER A 43 5.43 -1.26 -6.53
CA SER A 43 5.27 0.04 -7.17
C SER A 43 6.32 0.29 -8.25
N LEU A 44 7.57 -0.12 -8.03
CA LEU A 44 8.61 -0.02 -9.06
C LEU A 44 8.26 -0.89 -10.28
N TYR A 45 7.78 -2.12 -10.05
CA TYR A 45 7.34 -3.01 -11.12
C TYR A 45 6.22 -2.38 -11.96
N PHE A 46 5.17 -1.85 -11.32
CA PHE A 46 4.08 -1.19 -12.04
C PHE A 46 4.52 0.09 -12.75
N ALA A 47 5.42 0.88 -12.16
CA ALA A 47 5.98 2.07 -12.79
C ALA A 47 6.72 1.71 -14.08
N ILE A 48 7.58 0.68 -14.07
CA ILE A 48 8.32 0.22 -15.24
C ILE A 48 7.37 -0.23 -16.35
N LEU A 49 6.38 -1.08 -16.03
CA LEU A 49 5.41 -1.55 -17.03
C LEU A 49 4.62 -0.39 -17.65
N SER A 50 4.19 0.56 -16.81
CA SER A 50 3.44 1.72 -17.25
C SER A 50 4.21 2.61 -18.23
N PHE A 51 5.51 2.82 -17.98
CA PHE A 51 6.38 3.56 -18.89
C PHE A 51 6.69 2.80 -20.19
N GLN A 52 6.55 1.48 -20.19
CA GLN A 52 6.57 0.66 -21.41
C GLN A 52 5.21 0.64 -22.13
N SER A 53 4.23 1.43 -21.68
CA SER A 53 2.85 1.45 -22.18
C SER A 53 2.19 0.06 -22.13
N ARG A 54 2.56 -0.75 -21.14
CA ARG A 54 1.98 -2.06 -20.87
C ARG A 54 1.32 -2.07 -19.51
N SER A 55 0.30 -2.90 -19.38
CA SER A 55 -0.35 -3.11 -18.09
C SER A 55 -0.59 -4.59 -17.85
N PRO A 56 -0.54 -5.07 -16.60
CA PRO A 56 -0.83 -6.46 -16.28
C PRO A 56 -2.33 -6.75 -16.16
N PHE A 57 -3.18 -5.73 -16.20
CA PHE A 57 -4.63 -5.85 -15.99
C PHE A 57 -5.43 -5.65 -17.29
N TYR A 58 -4.92 -4.81 -18.18
CA TYR A 58 -5.57 -4.39 -19.42
C TYR A 58 -4.62 -4.61 -20.61
N SER A 59 -5.12 -5.33 -21.61
CA SER A 59 -4.49 -5.51 -22.92
C SER A 59 -4.60 -4.25 -23.78
N PHE A 60 -5.68 -3.49 -23.59
CA PHE A 60 -5.97 -2.25 -24.30
C PHE A 60 -6.37 -1.15 -23.32
N MET A 61 -5.51 -0.15 -23.18
CA MET A 61 -5.72 1.02 -22.34
C MET A 61 -5.09 2.24 -23.03
N ASP A 62 -5.68 3.41 -22.84
CA ASP A 62 -5.12 4.66 -23.34
C ASP A 62 -3.74 4.92 -22.70
N PRO A 63 -2.67 5.18 -23.48
CA PRO A 63 -1.32 5.38 -22.95
C PRO A 63 -1.25 6.48 -21.88
N THR A 64 -2.10 7.50 -22.01
CA THR A 64 -2.18 8.61 -21.06
C THR A 64 -2.51 8.15 -19.64
N GLY A 65 -3.50 7.25 -19.49
CA GLY A 65 -3.88 6.70 -18.19
C GLY A 65 -2.78 5.84 -17.59
N LEU A 66 -2.07 5.08 -18.43
CA LEU A 66 -0.93 4.27 -18.00
C LEU A 66 0.22 5.14 -17.48
N TYR A 67 0.58 6.23 -18.17
CA TYR A 67 1.64 7.11 -17.70
C TYR A 67 1.32 7.80 -16.37
N ILE A 68 0.05 8.19 -16.15
CA ILE A 68 -0.41 8.75 -14.88
C ILE A 68 -0.30 7.69 -13.76
N PHE A 69 -0.79 6.47 -13.99
CA PHE A 69 -0.66 5.36 -13.05
C PHE A 69 0.80 5.04 -12.71
N GLY A 70 1.68 5.08 -13.73
CA GLY A 70 3.12 4.89 -13.58
C GLY A 70 3.79 5.96 -12.72
N ALA A 71 3.44 7.22 -12.93
CA ALA A 71 3.96 8.35 -12.16
C ALA A 71 3.56 8.27 -10.67
N ILE A 72 2.30 7.93 -10.38
CA ILE A 72 1.82 7.76 -9.00
C ILE A 72 2.57 6.61 -8.31
N ASN A 73 2.78 5.49 -8.99
CA ASN A 73 3.56 4.37 -8.45
C ASN A 73 5.03 4.73 -8.23
N LEU A 74 5.64 5.54 -9.12
CA LEU A 74 7.00 6.02 -8.93
C LEU A 74 7.14 6.91 -7.68
N ILE A 75 6.14 7.77 -7.42
CA ILE A 75 6.07 8.56 -6.18
C ILE A 75 5.92 7.64 -4.96
N LEU A 76 5.05 6.63 -5.03
CA LEU A 76 4.87 5.66 -3.95
C LEU A 76 6.14 4.85 -3.66
N PHE A 77 6.91 4.50 -4.69
CA PHE A 77 8.24 3.90 -4.55
C PHE A 77 9.20 4.81 -3.78
N GLY A 78 9.29 6.10 -4.14
CA GLY A 78 10.14 7.05 -3.42
C GLY A 78 9.71 7.24 -1.95
N VAL A 79 8.40 7.37 -1.72
CA VAL A 79 7.83 7.55 -0.38
C VAL A 79 8.03 6.30 0.49
N SER A 80 7.90 5.09 -0.07
CA SER A 80 8.11 3.84 0.66
C SER A 80 9.57 3.64 1.06
N LEU A 81 10.54 3.96 0.19
CA LEU A 81 11.96 3.97 0.55
C LEU A 81 12.27 5.03 1.62
N GLY A 82 11.74 6.24 1.48
CA GLY A 82 11.91 7.29 2.49
C GLY A 82 11.33 6.88 3.85
N THR A 83 10.17 6.22 3.85
CA THR A 83 9.55 5.71 5.07
C THR A 83 10.37 4.60 5.71
N LEU A 84 10.98 3.72 4.92
CA LEU A 84 11.88 2.67 5.41
C LEU A 84 13.07 3.28 6.17
N ILE A 85 13.68 4.35 5.64
CA ILE A 85 14.76 5.08 6.31
C ILE A 85 14.27 5.69 7.64
N LEU A 86 13.08 6.29 7.66
CA LEU A 86 12.49 6.88 8.87
C LEU A 86 12.17 5.83 9.96
N ILE A 87 11.78 4.62 9.57
CA ILE A 87 11.59 3.48 10.49
C ILE A 87 12.94 3.06 11.10
N TYR A 88 14.03 3.13 10.34
CA TYR A 88 15.37 2.83 10.84
C TYR A 88 15.85 3.88 11.84
N LEU A 89 15.70 5.17 11.49
CA LEU A 89 16.08 6.31 12.33
C LEU A 89 15.17 6.51 13.56
N ARG A 90 14.02 5.82 13.63
CA ARG A 90 13.06 5.89 14.74
C ARG A 90 12.56 7.32 15.03
N SER A 91 12.49 8.20 14.02
CA SER A 91 12.03 9.58 14.18
C SER A 91 10.51 9.66 14.30
N PRO A 92 9.94 10.20 15.40
CA PRO A 92 8.48 10.23 15.59
C PRO A 92 7.76 11.27 14.74
N MET A 93 8.39 12.43 14.51
CA MET A 93 7.83 13.45 13.64
C MET A 93 7.87 12.98 12.18
N GLY A 94 8.99 12.38 11.76
CA GLY A 94 9.13 11.79 10.43
C GLY A 94 8.07 10.72 10.17
N MET A 95 7.87 9.79 11.10
CA MET A 95 6.84 8.74 10.95
C MET A 95 5.41 9.28 10.89
N LYS A 96 5.10 10.39 11.56
CA LYS A 96 3.78 11.04 11.46
C LYS A 96 3.57 11.61 10.05
N ALA A 97 4.55 12.35 9.55
CA ALA A 97 4.48 12.94 8.21
C ALA A 97 4.42 11.86 7.13
N ALA A 98 5.31 10.86 7.21
CA ALA A 98 5.36 9.74 6.27
C ALA A 98 4.04 8.96 6.23
N SER A 99 3.44 8.67 7.39
CA SER A 99 2.14 8.00 7.44
C SER A 99 1.03 8.82 6.78
N PHE A 100 1.02 10.14 6.94
CA PHE A 100 0.03 10.99 6.28
C PHE A 100 0.23 10.99 4.75
N ILE A 101 1.47 11.21 4.30
CA ILE A 101 1.83 11.24 2.87
C ILE A 101 1.47 9.90 2.20
N ILE A 102 1.82 8.78 2.82
CA ILE A 102 1.48 7.44 2.32
C ILE A 102 -0.03 7.28 2.14
N ASN A 103 -0.84 7.66 3.14
CA ASN A 103 -2.29 7.51 3.03
C ASN A 103 -2.86 8.39 1.91
N CYS A 104 -2.34 9.60 1.73
CA CYS A 104 -2.73 10.46 0.60
C CYS A 104 -2.36 9.84 -0.75
N VAL A 105 -1.14 9.33 -0.91
CA VAL A 105 -0.69 8.70 -2.16
C VAL A 105 -1.48 7.43 -2.46
N VAL A 106 -1.71 6.58 -1.45
CA VAL A 106 -2.54 5.38 -1.60
C VAL A 106 -3.98 5.73 -1.97
N PHE A 107 -4.56 6.77 -1.36
CA PHE A 107 -5.89 7.24 -1.74
C PHE A 107 -5.96 7.67 -3.21
N VAL A 108 -5.00 8.47 -3.66
CA VAL A 108 -4.91 8.90 -5.07
C VAL A 108 -4.75 7.69 -6.00
N LEU A 109 -3.91 6.73 -5.64
CA LEU A 109 -3.71 5.50 -6.43
C LEU A 109 -4.98 4.65 -6.51
N VAL A 110 -5.73 4.50 -5.41
CA VAL A 110 -7.01 3.77 -5.41
C VAL A 110 -8.04 4.44 -6.30
N VAL A 111 -8.12 5.77 -6.27
CA VAL A 111 -9.01 6.54 -7.15
C VAL A 111 -8.61 6.34 -8.61
N ASP A 112 -7.32 6.45 -8.94
CA ASP A 112 -6.81 6.24 -10.29
C ASP A 112 -7.10 4.83 -10.82
N MET A 113 -6.87 3.79 -10.03
CA MET A 113 -7.22 2.41 -10.40
C MET A 113 -8.72 2.24 -10.65
N THR A 114 -9.55 2.88 -9.84
CA THR A 114 -11.02 2.84 -10.00
C THR A 114 -11.46 3.53 -11.29
N VAL A 115 -10.91 4.71 -11.58
CA VAL A 115 -11.18 5.46 -12.82
C VAL A 115 -10.73 4.66 -14.04
N ASN A 116 -9.53 4.07 -14.00
CA ASN A 116 -9.03 3.24 -15.10
C ASN A 116 -9.91 2.02 -15.36
N THR A 117 -10.43 1.39 -14.30
CA THR A 117 -11.40 0.28 -14.43
C THR A 117 -12.70 0.74 -15.10
N ILE A 118 -13.24 1.89 -14.69
CA ILE A 118 -14.47 2.45 -15.28
C ILE A 118 -14.25 2.82 -16.76
N LEU A 119 -13.12 3.43 -17.09
CA LEU A 119 -12.78 3.78 -18.47
C LEU A 119 -12.69 2.53 -19.36
N PHE A 120 -12.13 1.43 -18.85
CA PHE A 120 -12.08 0.17 -19.57
C PHE A 120 -13.47 -0.42 -19.82
N ILE A 121 -14.38 -0.32 -18.85
CA ILE A 121 -15.78 -0.75 -18.99
C ILE A 121 -16.50 0.05 -20.09
N VAL A 122 -16.34 1.38 -20.08
CA VAL A 122 -17.05 2.28 -21.00
C VAL A 122 -16.55 2.12 -22.44
N ARG A 123 -15.26 1.80 -22.64
CA ARG A 123 -14.63 1.71 -23.96
C ARG A 123 -14.70 0.31 -24.60
N ARG A 124 -15.78 -0.43 -24.38
CA ARG A 124 -15.98 -1.78 -24.96
C ARG A 124 -15.86 -1.80 -26.49
N GLU A 125 -16.50 -0.86 -27.18
CA GLU A 125 -16.51 -0.83 -28.66
C GLU A 125 -15.11 -0.57 -29.24
N ALA A 126 -14.34 0.31 -28.60
CA ALA A 126 -12.96 0.59 -28.97
C ALA A 126 -12.05 -0.65 -28.75
N TYR A 127 -12.30 -1.42 -27.69
CA TYR A 127 -11.60 -2.67 -27.45
C TYR A 127 -11.90 -3.71 -28.53
N VAL A 128 -13.19 -3.92 -28.85
CA VAL A 128 -13.61 -4.93 -29.84
C VAL A 128 -13.06 -4.60 -31.22
N SER A 129 -13.11 -3.34 -31.64
CA SER A 129 -12.53 -2.89 -32.91
C SER A 129 -11.00 -3.00 -32.95
N TRP A 130 -10.30 -2.73 -31.85
CA TRP A 130 -8.86 -2.98 -31.76
C TRP A 130 -8.53 -4.47 -31.84
N CYS A 131 -9.29 -5.33 -31.14
CA CYS A 131 -9.09 -6.78 -31.11
C CYS A 131 -9.29 -7.39 -32.51
N SER A 132 -10.35 -6.99 -33.22
CA SER A 132 -10.60 -7.48 -34.59
C SER A 132 -9.49 -7.04 -35.55
N GLN A 133 -9.03 -5.79 -35.48
CA GLN A 133 -7.92 -5.30 -36.31
C GLN A 133 -6.58 -5.98 -36.01
N ALA A 134 -6.29 -6.24 -34.74
CA ALA A 134 -5.07 -6.93 -34.33
C ALA A 134 -5.01 -8.37 -34.87
N ASN A 135 -6.15 -9.07 -34.84
CA ASN A 135 -6.27 -10.45 -35.32
C ASN A 135 -6.41 -10.54 -36.85
N ALA A 136 -7.03 -9.56 -37.51
CA ALA A 136 -7.15 -9.50 -38.97
C ALA A 136 -5.77 -9.49 -39.66
N LYS A 137 -4.75 -8.86 -39.07
CA LYS A 137 -3.37 -8.91 -39.58
C LYS A 137 -2.78 -10.32 -39.56
N LEU A 138 -3.16 -11.11 -38.56
CA LEU A 138 -2.70 -12.49 -38.36
C LEU A 138 -3.44 -13.44 -39.31
N LEU A 139 -4.73 -13.19 -39.54
CA LEU A 139 -5.54 -13.88 -40.54
C LEU A 139 -5.05 -13.62 -41.96
N HIS A 140 -4.73 -12.36 -42.31
CA HIS A 140 -4.19 -12.03 -43.62
C HIS A 140 -2.91 -12.79 -43.95
N TYR A 141 -2.06 -13.05 -42.95
CA TYR A 141 -0.87 -13.89 -43.11
C TYR A 141 -1.21 -15.38 -43.29
N ALA A 142 -2.24 -15.87 -42.58
CA ALA A 142 -2.68 -17.27 -42.66
C ALA A 142 -3.47 -17.59 -43.95
N LEU A 143 -4.26 -16.65 -44.46
CA LEU A 143 -4.97 -16.75 -45.74
C LEU A 143 -4.01 -16.61 -46.94
N PHE A 144 -2.91 -15.87 -46.81
CA PHE A 144 -1.85 -15.87 -47.83
C PHE A 144 -1.21 -17.26 -48.02
N LEU A 145 -1.37 -18.16 -47.05
CA LEU A 145 -0.87 -19.54 -47.07
C LEU A 145 -1.95 -20.58 -47.42
N ASN A 146 -3.24 -20.23 -47.41
CA ASN A 146 -4.34 -21.15 -47.69
C ASN A 146 -5.34 -20.50 -48.66
N ASP A 147 -5.47 -21.11 -49.84
CA ASP A 147 -6.09 -20.59 -51.07
C ASP A 147 -7.63 -20.51 -51.05
N ASP A 148 -8.27 -20.41 -49.88
CA ASP A 148 -9.74 -20.47 -49.78
C ASP A 148 -10.31 -19.40 -48.81
N PRO A 149 -10.58 -18.18 -49.31
CA PRO A 149 -10.95 -17.01 -48.50
C PRO A 149 -12.45 -16.91 -48.12
N ASP A 150 -13.34 -17.74 -48.68
CA ASP A 150 -14.79 -17.46 -48.67
C ASP A 150 -15.59 -18.10 -47.51
N LYS A 151 -14.95 -18.72 -46.50
CA LYS A 151 -15.66 -19.45 -45.42
C LYS A 151 -15.54 -18.89 -44.01
N ILE A 152 -14.90 -17.73 -43.86
CA ILE A 152 -14.55 -17.20 -42.55
C ILE A 152 -15.44 -15.98 -42.27
N SER A 153 -16.56 -16.20 -41.56
CA SER A 153 -17.40 -15.12 -41.04
C SER A 153 -16.56 -14.24 -40.10
N GLU A 154 -16.27 -13.00 -40.52
CA GLU A 154 -15.33 -12.08 -39.87
C GLU A 154 -15.73 -11.68 -38.44
N GLU A 155 -17.02 -11.75 -38.09
CA GLU A 155 -17.52 -11.30 -36.79
C GLU A 155 -17.44 -12.37 -35.68
N ASP A 156 -17.42 -13.66 -36.03
CA ASP A 156 -17.44 -14.77 -35.06
C ASP A 156 -16.08 -15.44 -34.85
N LEU A 157 -15.06 -15.14 -35.68
CA LEU A 157 -13.85 -15.96 -35.70
C LEU A 157 -12.94 -15.82 -34.46
N TYR A 158 -13.04 -14.70 -33.73
CA TYR A 158 -12.08 -14.38 -32.67
C TYR A 158 -12.67 -14.20 -31.28
N ASN A 159 -14.00 -14.33 -31.10
CA ASN A 159 -14.67 -14.22 -29.79
C ASN A 159 -14.19 -13.00 -28.95
N CYS A 160 -13.83 -11.87 -29.60
CA CYS A 160 -13.27 -10.69 -28.95
C CYS A 160 -14.20 -10.13 -27.85
N GLY A 161 -15.51 -10.27 -28.02
CA GLY A 161 -16.49 -9.93 -26.99
C GLY A 161 -16.37 -10.78 -25.73
N ARG A 162 -16.13 -12.09 -25.87
CA ARG A 162 -15.91 -13.00 -24.74
C ARG A 162 -14.57 -12.74 -24.06
N THR A 163 -13.51 -12.49 -24.84
CA THR A 163 -12.20 -12.12 -24.32
C THR A 163 -12.27 -10.85 -23.49
N TRP A 164 -12.98 -9.82 -23.98
CA TRP A 164 -13.21 -8.59 -23.23
C TRP A 164 -13.94 -8.85 -21.89
N GLU A 165 -14.97 -9.70 -21.89
CA GLU A 165 -15.70 -10.02 -20.65
C GLU A 165 -14.82 -10.74 -19.62
N ASP A 166 -13.98 -11.66 -20.05
CA ASP A 166 -13.07 -12.40 -19.17
C ASP A 166 -11.96 -11.50 -18.63
N GLU A 167 -11.40 -10.63 -19.48
CA GLU A 167 -10.42 -9.61 -19.09
C GLU A 167 -11.03 -8.61 -18.09
N LEU A 168 -12.27 -8.17 -18.32
CA LEU A 168 -12.98 -7.28 -17.43
C LEU A 168 -13.18 -7.90 -16.05
N LYS A 169 -13.65 -9.15 -15.97
CA LYS A 169 -13.85 -9.86 -14.69
C LYS A 169 -12.54 -9.99 -13.92
N PHE A 170 -11.46 -10.35 -14.61
CA PHE A 170 -10.13 -10.44 -14.01
C PHE A 170 -9.62 -9.08 -13.51
N SER A 171 -9.80 -8.02 -14.30
CA SER A 171 -9.39 -6.66 -13.94
C SER A 171 -10.16 -6.11 -12.73
N VAL A 172 -11.48 -6.31 -12.69
CA VAL A 172 -12.32 -5.89 -11.54
C VAL A 172 -11.90 -6.65 -10.27
N LEU A 173 -11.73 -7.98 -10.37
CA LEU A 173 -11.35 -8.80 -9.21
C LEU A 173 -9.95 -8.45 -8.70
N SER A 174 -8.99 -8.28 -9.60
CA SER A 174 -7.63 -7.86 -9.24
C SER A 174 -7.60 -6.45 -8.64
N THR A 175 -8.40 -5.51 -9.15
CA THR A 175 -8.53 -4.15 -8.60
C THR A 175 -9.08 -4.19 -7.16
N ILE A 176 -10.11 -4.98 -6.89
CA ILE A 176 -10.68 -5.14 -5.53
C ILE A 176 -9.62 -5.70 -4.56
N VAL A 177 -8.90 -6.74 -4.96
CA VAL A 177 -7.83 -7.35 -4.14
C VAL A 177 -6.71 -6.34 -3.88
N MET A 178 -6.30 -5.60 -4.91
CA MET A 178 -5.28 -4.56 -4.79
C MET A 178 -5.69 -3.45 -3.82
N ILE A 179 -6.93 -2.95 -3.91
CA ILE A 179 -7.45 -1.96 -2.97
C ILE A 179 -7.42 -2.49 -1.54
N ALA A 180 -7.91 -3.71 -1.31
CA ALA A 180 -7.92 -4.32 0.02
C ALA A 180 -6.50 -4.45 0.61
N VAL A 181 -5.55 -4.93 -0.19
CA VAL A 181 -4.14 -5.07 0.21
C VAL A 181 -3.53 -3.70 0.50
N TYR A 182 -3.74 -2.71 -0.37
CA TYR A 182 -3.17 -1.37 -0.20
C TYR A 182 -3.71 -0.66 1.05
N LEU A 183 -5.03 -0.71 1.28
CA LEU A 183 -5.63 -0.14 2.48
C LEU A 183 -5.15 -0.85 3.75
N TYR A 184 -5.10 -2.19 3.74
CA TYR A 184 -4.59 -2.97 4.87
C TYR A 184 -3.14 -2.57 5.22
N LEU A 185 -2.28 -2.51 4.21
CA LEU A 185 -0.88 -2.12 4.37
C LEU A 185 -0.74 -0.65 4.82
N ALA A 186 -1.57 0.28 4.33
CA ALA A 186 -1.58 1.67 4.78
C ALA A 186 -1.98 1.80 6.26
N ILE A 187 -3.02 1.08 6.68
CA ILE A 187 -3.47 1.03 8.08
C ILE A 187 -2.38 0.46 8.99
N SER A 188 -1.59 -0.51 8.51
CA SER A 188 -0.47 -1.07 9.29
C SER A 188 0.60 -0.02 9.63
N ILE A 189 0.96 0.83 8.66
CA ILE A 189 1.94 1.92 8.86
C ILE A 189 1.34 3.00 9.76
N PHE A 190 0.06 3.34 9.56
CA PHE A 190 -0.64 4.28 10.43
C PHE A 190 -0.65 3.82 11.88
N SER A 191 -0.97 2.55 12.14
CA SER A 191 -0.97 1.95 13.47
C SER A 191 0.42 2.01 14.13
N TYR A 192 1.48 1.76 13.36
CA TYR A 192 2.85 1.92 13.85
C TYR A 192 3.18 3.37 14.22
N SER A 193 2.75 4.35 13.40
CA SER A 193 2.94 5.78 13.69
C SER A 193 2.26 6.21 15.00
N VAL A 194 1.08 5.65 15.29
CA VAL A 194 0.31 5.92 16.52
C VAL A 194 1.02 5.30 17.72
N LYS A 195 1.45 4.03 17.61
CA LYS A 195 2.17 3.33 18.67
C LYS A 195 3.48 4.04 19.07
N LEU A 196 4.24 4.53 18.09
CA LEU A 196 5.49 5.26 18.36
C LEU A 196 5.23 6.56 19.13
N ARG A 197 4.15 7.28 18.80
CA ARG A 197 3.73 8.51 19.50
C ARG A 197 3.35 8.24 20.96
N PHE A 198 2.58 7.19 21.23
CA PHE A 198 2.21 6.84 22.60
C PHE A 198 3.42 6.45 23.46
N ARG A 199 4.36 5.68 22.90
CA ARG A 199 5.58 5.30 23.62
C ARG A 199 6.37 6.52 24.08
N ILE A 200 6.58 7.49 23.19
CA ILE A 200 7.36 8.69 23.50
C ILE A 200 6.63 9.59 24.51
N LYS A 201 5.32 9.76 24.37
CA LYS A 201 4.52 10.49 25.36
C LYS A 201 4.64 9.88 26.76
N HIS A 202 4.63 8.55 26.85
CA HIS A 202 4.79 7.84 28.12
C HIS A 202 6.19 7.97 28.70
N GLU A 203 7.25 7.92 27.87
CA GLU A 203 8.63 8.15 28.30
C GLU A 203 8.83 9.58 28.84
N ILE A 204 8.27 10.58 28.16
CA ILE A 204 8.33 12.00 28.57
C ILE A 204 7.56 12.22 29.88
N MET A 205 6.33 11.70 30.02
CA MET A 205 5.56 11.81 31.26
C MET A 205 6.23 11.06 32.43
N GLY A 206 6.85 9.91 32.16
CA GLY A 206 7.62 9.17 33.15
C GLY A 206 8.81 9.96 33.69
N ARG A 207 9.57 10.64 32.81
CA ARG A 207 10.66 11.53 33.22
C ARG A 207 10.17 12.71 34.04
N MET A 208 9.13 13.42 33.59
CA MET A 208 8.58 14.56 34.34
C MET A 208 8.09 14.15 35.74
N ARG A 209 7.46 12.98 35.87
CA ARG A 209 7.00 12.47 37.17
C ARG A 209 8.17 12.08 38.09
N GLY A 210 9.25 11.54 37.53
CA GLY A 210 10.47 11.24 38.27
C GLY A 210 11.15 12.50 38.82
N ASP A 211 11.25 13.54 38.00
CA ASP A 211 11.87 14.81 38.41
C ASP A 211 11.02 15.57 39.45
N MET A 212 9.69 15.49 39.37
CA MET A 212 8.81 16.09 40.39
C MET A 212 8.87 15.36 41.75
N MET A 213 9.17 14.05 41.79
CA MET A 213 9.34 13.32 43.05
C MET A 213 10.77 13.41 43.62
N GLY A 214 11.78 13.67 42.78
CA GLY A 214 13.16 13.92 43.23
C GLY A 214 13.38 15.29 43.86
N GLY A 215 12.45 16.24 43.68
CA GLY A 215 12.52 17.61 44.21
C GLY A 215 11.97 17.82 45.63
N MET A 216 11.35 16.82 46.27
CA MET A 216 10.96 16.91 47.68
C MET A 216 12.16 16.59 48.59
N MET A 217 13.16 17.47 48.62
CA MET A 217 14.08 17.53 49.75
C MET A 217 13.28 17.87 51.01
N LEU A 218 13.26 16.95 51.98
CA LEU A 218 12.69 17.24 53.30
C LEU A 218 13.35 18.50 53.88
N PRO A 219 12.58 19.41 54.50
CA PRO A 219 13.16 20.55 55.19
C PRO A 219 14.10 20.06 56.31
N PRO A 220 15.25 20.72 56.51
CA PRO A 220 16.18 20.37 57.58
C PRO A 220 15.45 20.51 58.92
N GLY A 221 15.39 19.41 59.68
CA GLY A 221 14.77 19.39 60.99
C GLY A 221 15.44 20.37 61.95
N PRO A 222 14.69 20.94 62.92
CA PRO A 222 15.22 21.92 63.85
C PRO A 222 16.35 21.30 64.69
N MET A 223 17.51 21.94 64.62
CA MET A 223 18.70 21.59 65.39
C MET A 223 18.43 22.00 66.86
N SER A 224 18.31 21.03 67.76
CA SER A 224 18.17 21.28 69.20
C SER A 224 19.50 21.75 69.78
N THR A 225 19.59 23.02 70.16
CA THR A 225 20.67 23.53 70.99
C THR A 225 20.33 23.32 72.46
N ILE A 226 21.22 22.60 73.15
CA ILE A 226 21.34 22.50 74.62
C ILE A 226 21.87 23.83 75.15
#